data_AF-A0A8J7KB35-F1
#
_entry.id   AF-A0A8J7KB35-F1
#
_cell.length_a   1.000
_cell.length_b   1.000
_cell.length_c   1.000
_cell.angle_alpha   90.00
_cell.angle_beta   90.00
_cell.angle_gamma   90.00
#
_symmetry.space_group_name_H-M   'P 1'
#
loop_
_entity.id
_entity.type
_entity.pdbx_description
1 polymer ?
#
loop_
_entity_poly.entity_id
_entity_poly.type
_entity_poly.pdbx_seq_one_letter_code
_entity_poly.pdbx_strand_id
1 'polypeptide(L)'
;MNYRFSGHDTFHCKQQWLLKGFNNPNFSNVSESIISLGVGKNMVSSVKYWLEAFGITNENNLTEFSNLIFSPEEGLDRYLENEGTLWLLQYKLCQKKYASIFQLLFTEYFDDKVNYEFSEDKVIKFILNKLEINGVKSISENTLSNDFKVLTRTYLSSSKDIKNIEEEFNAPLLELNLIEKIESHKYILNKINRSIPLAILGYCILDMTQEQNSTSLKLEEIKRTIGNYFCITNKCLEDLLSQLNEISDVFVYTDHAGTATLDIKQNTIELREELLKKYYDAN
;
A
#
# COMPACT_ATOMS: atom_id res chain seq x y z
N MET A 1 18.30 -5.79 -2.93
CA MET A 1 17.02 -5.34 -2.33
C MET A 1 17.31 -5.05 -0.86
N ASN A 2 16.99 -3.86 -0.34
CA ASN A 2 17.21 -3.56 1.07
C ASN A 2 15.95 -3.95 1.85
N TYR A 3 16.01 -5.06 2.60
CA TYR A 3 14.88 -5.50 3.41
C TYR A 3 14.84 -4.71 4.72
N ARG A 4 13.65 -4.21 5.07
CA ARG A 4 13.40 -3.46 6.29
C ARG A 4 12.26 -4.11 7.06
N PHE A 5 12.60 -4.52 8.27
CA PHE A 5 11.69 -5.05 9.27
C PHE A 5 11.87 -4.23 10.56
N SER A 6 10.78 -4.03 11.31
CA SER A 6 10.67 -3.05 12.41
C SER A 6 10.82 -1.58 11.98
N GLY A 7 10.89 -0.68 12.97
CA GLY A 7 10.89 0.78 12.80
C GLY A 7 9.55 1.44 13.11
N HIS A 8 8.48 0.65 13.13
CA HIS A 8 7.14 1.04 13.56
C HIS A 8 6.87 0.78 15.06
N ASP A 9 7.88 0.38 15.84
CA ASP A 9 7.77 0.11 17.29
C ASP A 9 6.52 -0.66 17.72
N THR A 10 6.11 -1.66 16.93
CA THR A 10 4.89 -2.49 17.11
C THR A 10 3.54 -1.79 16.94
N PHE A 11 3.52 -0.52 16.53
CA PHE A 11 2.30 0.23 16.20
C PHE A 11 1.91 0.06 14.73
N HIS A 12 0.63 -0.27 14.49
CA HIS A 12 0.03 -0.08 13.18
C HIS A 12 -0.19 1.40 12.89
N CYS A 13 -0.31 1.76 11.62
CA CYS A 13 -0.57 3.14 11.23
C CYS A 13 -1.98 3.57 11.64
N LYS A 14 -2.11 4.82 12.09
CA LYS A 14 -3.39 5.48 12.34
C LYS A 14 -3.60 6.58 11.30
N GLN A 15 -4.81 6.77 10.77
CA GLN A 15 -5.15 7.81 9.79
C GLN A 15 -4.67 9.20 10.22
N GLN A 16 -4.92 9.57 11.48
CA GLN A 16 -4.48 10.85 12.05
C GLN A 16 -2.95 11.03 12.03
N TRP A 17 -2.16 9.97 12.02
CA TRP A 17 -0.71 10.07 11.91
C TRP A 17 -0.27 10.52 10.52
N LEU A 18 -0.96 10.05 9.47
CA LEU A 18 -0.71 10.48 8.09
C LEU A 18 -1.01 11.97 7.94
N LEU A 19 -2.18 12.42 8.44
CA LEU A 19 -2.61 13.82 8.35
C LEU A 19 -1.71 14.76 9.16
N LYS A 20 -1.42 14.42 10.41
CA LYS A 20 -0.57 15.27 11.28
C LYS A 20 0.88 15.27 10.82
N GLY A 21 1.37 14.12 10.37
CA GLY A 21 2.72 13.95 9.86
C GLY A 21 2.95 14.67 8.54
N PHE A 22 1.95 14.71 7.64
CA PHE A 22 1.99 15.55 6.44
C PHE A 22 2.11 17.04 6.80
N ASN A 23 1.30 17.51 7.76
CA ASN A 23 1.34 18.91 8.20
C ASN A 23 2.61 19.27 9.00
N ASN A 24 3.31 18.27 9.55
CA ASN A 24 4.52 18.45 10.37
C ASN A 24 5.61 17.45 9.95
N PRO A 25 6.19 17.58 8.74
CA PRO A 25 7.08 16.56 8.18
C PRO A 25 8.50 16.60 8.77
N ASN A 26 8.81 17.59 9.62
CA ASN A 26 10.12 17.74 10.23
C ASN A 26 10.19 16.99 11.57
N PHE A 27 10.94 15.88 11.58
CA PHE A 27 11.18 15.04 12.76
C PHE A 27 12.56 15.25 13.41
N SER A 28 13.28 16.32 13.05
CA SER A 28 14.65 16.57 13.57
C SER A 28 14.67 16.83 15.08
N ASN A 29 13.63 17.47 15.62
CA ASN A 29 13.46 17.69 17.05
C ASN A 29 12.29 16.85 17.59
N VAL A 30 12.62 15.82 18.39
CA VAL A 30 11.64 14.91 18.97
C VAL A 30 10.69 15.63 19.92
N SER A 31 11.16 16.62 20.69
CA SER A 31 10.31 17.37 21.63
C SER A 31 9.26 18.21 20.92
N GLU A 32 9.65 18.87 19.82
CA GLU A 32 8.70 19.60 18.96
C GLU A 32 7.73 18.64 18.28
N SER A 33 8.21 17.49 17.79
CA SER A 33 7.39 16.46 17.15
C SER A 33 6.33 15.89 18.09
N ILE A 34 6.67 15.68 19.38
CA ILE A 34 5.70 15.24 20.40
C ILE A 34 4.54 16.24 20.51
N ILE A 35 4.85 17.53 20.53
CA ILE A 35 3.85 18.60 20.68
C ILE A 35 3.02 18.73 19.41
N SER A 36 3.65 18.82 18.24
CA SER A 36 2.97 19.06 16.96
C SER A 36 2.09 17.89 16.52
N LEU A 37 2.56 16.66 16.70
CA LEU A 37 1.80 15.45 16.39
C LEU A 37 0.80 15.10 17.51
N GLY A 38 1.02 15.58 18.73
CA GLY A 38 0.23 15.21 19.90
C GLY A 38 0.28 13.71 20.17
N VAL A 39 1.47 13.10 20.08
CA VAL A 39 1.70 11.67 20.32
C VAL A 39 2.84 11.47 21.32
N GLY A 40 2.89 10.30 21.94
CA GLY A 40 3.98 9.95 22.87
C GLY A 40 5.34 9.83 22.18
N LYS A 41 6.43 9.98 22.94
CA LYS A 41 7.82 9.91 22.45
C LYS A 41 8.10 8.68 21.57
N ASN A 42 7.62 7.51 21.97
CA ASN A 42 7.83 6.25 21.24
C ASN A 42 6.99 6.13 19.96
N MET A 43 5.95 6.95 19.80
CA MET A 43 5.12 6.95 18.60
C MET A 43 5.71 7.84 17.50
N VAL A 44 6.56 8.82 17.83
CA VAL A 44 7.16 9.74 16.86
C VAL A 44 7.94 8.99 15.77
N SER A 45 8.75 8.00 16.16
CA SER A 45 9.46 7.10 15.24
C SER A 45 8.50 6.32 14.35
N SER A 46 7.40 5.85 14.91
CA SER A 46 6.37 5.09 14.19
C SER A 46 5.61 5.95 13.18
N VAL A 47 5.27 7.19 13.54
CA VAL A 47 4.67 8.16 12.60
C VAL A 47 5.61 8.36 11.42
N LYS A 48 6.87 8.70 11.68
CA LYS A 48 7.89 8.87 10.62
C LYS A 48 8.03 7.62 9.75
N TYR A 49 8.07 6.44 10.35
CA TYR A 49 8.13 5.18 9.64
C TYR A 49 6.96 5.02 8.66
N TRP A 50 5.74 5.30 9.10
CA TRP A 50 4.56 5.15 8.27
C TRP A 50 4.45 6.20 7.18
N LEU A 51 4.88 7.45 7.42
CA LEU A 51 4.94 8.46 6.36
C LEU A 51 5.84 8.02 5.20
N GLU A 52 7.01 7.47 5.49
CA GLU A 52 7.90 6.93 4.46
C GLU A 52 7.30 5.67 3.80
N ALA A 53 6.70 4.78 4.59
CA ALA A 53 6.11 3.54 4.09
C ALA A 53 4.95 3.78 3.12
N PHE A 54 4.10 4.77 3.41
CA PHE A 54 2.99 5.17 2.55
C PHE A 54 3.40 6.16 1.44
N GLY A 55 4.69 6.49 1.34
CA GLY A 55 5.19 7.44 0.34
C GLY A 55 4.70 8.87 0.56
N ILE A 56 4.31 9.23 1.77
CA ILE A 56 3.98 10.61 2.15
C ILE A 56 5.22 11.46 2.23
N THR A 57 6.28 10.92 2.81
CA THR A 57 7.61 11.52 2.80
C THR A 57 8.61 10.65 2.06
N ASN A 58 9.68 11.29 1.59
CA ASN A 58 10.92 10.65 1.17
C ASN A 58 12.08 11.42 1.80
N GLU A 59 12.83 10.76 2.68
CA GLU A 59 13.93 11.38 3.43
C GLU A 59 13.50 12.64 4.21
N ASN A 60 12.30 12.59 4.82
CA ASN A 60 11.62 13.70 5.53
C ASN A 60 11.10 14.86 4.65
N ASN A 61 11.20 14.78 3.33
CA ASN A 61 10.56 15.76 2.43
C ASN A 61 9.21 15.22 1.95
N LEU A 62 8.20 16.08 1.88
CA LEU A 62 6.91 15.72 1.30
C LEU A 62 7.06 15.33 -0.17
N THR A 63 6.33 14.31 -0.61
CA THR A 63 6.33 13.85 -2.00
C THR A 63 5.31 14.65 -2.83
N GLU A 64 5.46 14.62 -4.16
CA GLU A 64 4.45 15.17 -5.08
C GLU A 64 3.09 14.52 -4.85
N PHE A 65 3.07 13.19 -4.65
CA PHE A 65 1.87 12.42 -4.32
C PHE A 65 1.18 12.96 -3.06
N SER A 66 1.91 13.16 -1.97
CA SER A 66 1.25 13.61 -0.73
C SER A 66 0.81 15.05 -0.78
N ASN A 67 1.55 15.94 -1.47
CA ASN A 67 1.09 17.31 -1.68
C ASN A 67 -0.21 17.34 -2.49
N LEU A 68 -0.31 16.52 -3.55
CA LEU A 68 -1.52 16.44 -4.36
C LEU A 68 -2.73 15.96 -3.55
N ILE A 69 -2.57 14.97 -2.67
CA ILE A 69 -3.68 14.40 -1.92
C ILE A 69 -4.03 15.24 -0.68
N PHE A 70 -3.04 15.64 0.12
CA PHE A 70 -3.27 16.12 1.49
C PHE A 70 -3.06 17.63 1.70
N SER A 71 -2.68 18.39 0.66
CA SER A 71 -2.46 19.84 0.79
C SER A 71 -3.66 20.55 1.43
N PRO A 72 -3.46 21.50 2.37
CA PRO A 72 -4.56 22.13 3.08
C PRO A 72 -5.51 22.94 2.18
N GLU A 73 -4.99 23.52 1.10
CA GLU A 73 -5.73 24.42 0.20
C GLU A 73 -6.22 23.73 -1.08
N GLU A 74 -5.40 22.85 -1.66
CA GLU A 74 -5.66 22.24 -2.98
C GLU A 74 -5.62 20.69 -2.95
N GLY A 75 -5.56 20.08 -1.75
CA GLY A 75 -5.49 18.63 -1.60
C GLY A 75 -6.78 17.95 -2.06
N LEU A 76 -6.65 16.92 -2.88
CA LEU A 76 -7.78 16.19 -3.46
C LEU A 76 -8.58 15.37 -2.42
N ASP A 77 -7.94 14.93 -1.33
CA ASP A 77 -8.59 14.23 -0.21
C ASP A 77 -7.83 14.53 1.10
N ARG A 78 -7.93 15.78 1.52
CA ARG A 78 -7.22 16.32 2.68
C ARG A 78 -7.43 15.51 3.97
N TYR A 79 -8.61 14.90 4.15
CA TYR A 79 -8.98 14.26 5.40
C TYR A 79 -8.93 12.73 5.36
N LEU A 80 -8.52 12.15 4.22
CA LEU A 80 -8.52 10.71 3.99
C LEU A 80 -9.92 10.10 4.18
N GLU A 81 -10.91 10.67 3.50
CA GLU A 81 -12.31 10.27 3.59
C GLU A 81 -12.76 9.46 2.37
N ASN A 82 -11.95 9.40 1.32
CA ASN A 82 -12.31 8.75 0.07
C ASN A 82 -11.60 7.39 -0.10
N GLU A 83 -12.38 6.35 -0.43
CA GLU A 83 -11.88 4.98 -0.63
C GLU A 83 -10.79 4.91 -1.71
N GLY A 84 -10.87 5.73 -2.77
CA GLY A 84 -9.85 5.83 -3.80
C GLY A 84 -8.46 6.16 -3.24
N THR A 85 -8.39 7.02 -2.23
CA THR A 85 -7.14 7.33 -1.53
C THR A 85 -6.61 6.14 -0.76
N LEU A 86 -7.48 5.32 -0.18
CA LEU A 86 -7.08 4.09 0.51
C LEU A 86 -6.42 3.10 -0.47
N TRP A 87 -6.97 2.96 -1.68
CA TRP A 87 -6.36 2.17 -2.75
C TRP A 87 -4.97 2.70 -3.15
N LEU A 88 -4.82 4.02 -3.29
CA LEU A 88 -3.52 4.64 -3.57
C LEU A 88 -2.51 4.37 -2.44
N LEU A 89 -2.93 4.47 -1.18
CA LEU A 89 -2.09 4.18 -0.02
C LEU A 89 -1.67 2.71 0.02
N GLN A 90 -2.58 1.77 -0.25
CA GLN A 90 -2.26 0.34 -0.35
C GLN A 90 -1.24 0.06 -1.45
N TYR A 91 -1.42 0.69 -2.62
CA TYR A 91 -0.46 0.61 -3.72
C TYR A 91 0.92 1.15 -3.29
N LYS A 92 0.99 2.35 -2.70
CA LYS A 92 2.26 2.95 -2.25
C LYS A 92 2.95 2.12 -1.18
N LEU A 93 2.21 1.57 -0.22
CA LEU A 93 2.74 0.71 0.86
C LEU A 93 3.52 -0.49 0.30
N CYS A 94 3.00 -1.13 -0.74
CA CYS A 94 3.65 -2.27 -1.38
C CYS A 94 4.75 -1.83 -2.36
N GLN A 95 4.47 -0.81 -3.19
CA GLN A 95 5.38 -0.31 -4.22
C GLN A 95 6.69 0.23 -3.64
N LYS A 96 6.63 1.00 -2.54
CA LYS A 96 7.80 1.61 -1.90
C LYS A 96 8.75 0.59 -1.27
N LYS A 97 8.28 -0.64 -0.99
CA LYS A 97 9.07 -1.73 -0.38
C LYS A 97 9.71 -1.38 0.98
N TYR A 98 9.30 -0.26 1.58
CA TYR A 98 9.87 0.25 2.83
C TYR A 98 9.44 -0.60 4.02
N ALA A 99 8.20 -1.09 4.05
CA ALA A 99 7.73 -2.08 5.00
C ALA A 99 7.74 -3.46 4.33
N SER A 100 8.88 -4.16 4.37
CA SER A 100 9.14 -5.30 3.48
C SER A 100 8.13 -6.45 3.64
N ILE A 101 7.59 -6.68 4.83
CA ILE A 101 6.61 -7.74 5.07
C ILE A 101 5.35 -7.59 4.20
N PHE A 102 4.90 -6.36 3.93
CA PHE A 102 3.70 -6.10 3.12
C PHE A 102 3.95 -6.50 1.67
N GLN A 103 5.01 -5.97 1.05
CA GLN A 103 5.35 -6.32 -0.32
C GLN A 103 5.59 -7.83 -0.48
N LEU A 104 6.31 -8.45 0.46
CA LEU A 104 6.60 -9.90 0.42
C LEU A 104 5.32 -10.74 0.50
N LEU A 105 4.39 -10.39 1.38
CA LEU A 105 3.12 -11.09 1.52
C LEU A 105 2.27 -10.96 0.24
N PHE A 106 2.05 -9.74 -0.24
CA PHE A 106 1.17 -9.49 -1.39
C PHE A 106 1.80 -9.94 -2.72
N THR A 107 3.13 -9.93 -2.88
CA THR A 107 3.75 -10.20 -4.20
C THR A 107 4.30 -11.61 -4.34
N GLU A 108 4.94 -12.15 -3.30
CA GLU A 108 5.84 -13.32 -3.46
C GLU A 108 5.38 -14.55 -2.66
N TYR A 109 4.79 -14.36 -1.47
CA TYR A 109 4.45 -15.47 -0.57
C TYR A 109 3.49 -16.50 -1.20
N PHE A 110 2.61 -16.06 -2.09
CA PHE A 110 1.58 -16.89 -2.70
C PHE A 110 1.94 -17.43 -4.10
N ASP A 111 3.13 -17.16 -4.61
CA ASP A 111 3.53 -17.56 -5.98
C ASP A 111 3.47 -19.08 -6.21
N ASP A 112 3.67 -19.88 -5.17
CA ASP A 112 3.69 -21.35 -5.19
C ASP A 112 2.54 -21.98 -4.38
N LYS A 113 1.50 -21.20 -4.04
CA LYS A 113 0.41 -21.63 -3.15
C LYS A 113 -0.88 -21.87 -3.92
N VAL A 114 -1.61 -22.92 -3.51
CA VAL A 114 -2.88 -23.33 -4.12
C VAL A 114 -4.05 -22.45 -3.64
N ASN A 115 -3.93 -21.85 -2.46
CA ASN A 115 -4.93 -20.95 -1.88
C ASN A 115 -4.25 -19.72 -1.26
N TYR A 116 -5.07 -18.76 -0.84
CA TYR A 116 -4.61 -17.51 -0.23
C TYR A 116 -4.60 -17.56 1.31
N GLU A 117 -4.58 -18.76 1.90
CA GLU A 117 -4.50 -18.92 3.35
C GLU A 117 -3.06 -18.78 3.85
N PHE A 118 -2.88 -18.13 5.00
CA PHE A 118 -1.57 -17.95 5.61
C PHE A 118 -1.63 -17.93 7.14
N SER A 119 -0.48 -18.13 7.77
CA SER A 119 -0.30 -18.06 9.22
C SER A 119 1.06 -17.44 9.55
N GLU A 120 1.20 -16.95 10.78
CA GLU A 120 2.43 -16.30 11.28
C GLU A 120 3.65 -17.18 11.03
N ASP A 121 3.64 -18.43 11.51
CA ASP A 121 4.76 -19.37 11.38
C ASP A 121 5.18 -19.60 9.93
N LYS A 122 4.21 -19.73 9.01
CA LYS A 122 4.50 -19.99 7.60
C LYS A 122 5.08 -18.76 6.91
N VAL A 123 4.57 -17.57 7.23
CA VAL A 123 5.09 -16.31 6.67
C VAL A 123 6.49 -16.02 7.20
N ILE A 124 6.73 -16.18 8.50
CA ILE A 124 8.05 -16.00 9.12
C ILE A 124 9.07 -16.97 8.50
N LYS A 125 8.72 -18.26 8.37
CA LYS A 125 9.59 -19.25 7.74
C LYS A 125 9.91 -18.91 6.29
N PHE A 126 8.92 -18.45 5.52
CA PHE A 126 9.13 -17.98 4.15
C PHE A 126 10.12 -16.81 4.11
N ILE A 127 9.95 -15.81 4.97
CA ILE A 127 10.82 -14.62 5.03
C ILE A 127 12.24 -15.03 5.41
N LEU A 128 12.43 -15.85 6.45
CA LEU A 128 13.76 -16.30 6.88
C LEU A 128 14.52 -17.02 5.75
N ASN A 129 13.86 -17.95 5.06
CA ASN A 129 14.43 -18.62 3.90
C ASN A 129 14.79 -17.62 2.78
N LYS A 130 13.93 -16.64 2.52
CA LYS A 130 14.19 -15.59 1.52
C LYS A 130 15.41 -14.77 1.89
N LEU A 131 15.56 -14.37 3.16
CA LEU A 131 16.69 -13.60 3.64
C LEU A 131 18.01 -14.38 3.54
N GLU A 132 17.98 -15.67 3.90
CA GLU A 132 19.13 -16.56 3.78
C GLU A 132 19.59 -16.71 2.32
N ILE A 133 18.68 -16.99 1.40
CA ILE A 133 18.97 -17.12 -0.04
C ILE A 133 19.58 -15.82 -0.60
N ASN A 134 19.14 -14.66 -0.11
CA ASN A 134 19.63 -13.36 -0.56
C ASN A 134 20.88 -12.86 0.21
N GLY A 135 21.46 -13.68 1.09
CA GLY A 135 22.65 -13.33 1.86
C GLY A 135 22.46 -12.14 2.82
N VAL A 136 21.21 -11.91 3.26
CA VAL A 136 20.87 -10.80 4.16
C VAL A 136 21.18 -11.21 5.59
N LYS A 137 21.67 -10.27 6.41
CA LYS A 137 21.95 -10.51 7.83
C LYS A 137 20.72 -11.11 8.52
N SER A 138 20.95 -12.09 9.39
CA SER A 138 19.90 -12.75 10.17
C SER A 138 19.06 -11.72 10.95
N ILE A 139 17.74 -11.82 10.78
CA ILE A 139 16.72 -11.05 11.48
C ILE A 139 16.05 -11.97 12.48
N SER A 140 15.79 -11.49 13.69
CA SER A 140 15.20 -12.33 14.73
C SER A 140 13.74 -12.69 14.40
N GLU A 141 13.32 -13.91 14.75
CA GLU A 141 11.92 -14.32 14.64
C GLU A 141 10.97 -13.39 15.41
N ASN A 142 11.41 -12.86 16.56
CA ASN A 142 10.62 -11.91 17.33
C ASN A 142 10.38 -10.59 16.58
N THR A 143 11.37 -10.10 15.83
CA THR A 143 11.20 -8.95 14.94
C THR A 143 10.16 -9.24 13.87
N LEU A 144 10.25 -10.40 13.21
CA LEU A 144 9.30 -10.79 12.16
C LEU A 144 7.88 -11.03 12.70
N SER A 145 7.77 -11.57 13.91
CA SER A 145 6.50 -11.72 14.64
C SER A 145 5.86 -10.35 14.93
N ASN A 146 6.66 -9.37 15.34
CA ASN A 146 6.16 -8.00 15.56
C ASN A 146 5.66 -7.35 14.26
N ASP A 147 6.40 -7.51 13.16
CA ASP A 147 5.97 -7.05 11.84
C ASP A 147 4.70 -7.77 11.37
N PHE A 148 4.57 -9.08 11.61
CA PHE A 148 3.36 -9.84 11.26
C PHE A 148 2.13 -9.35 12.05
N LYS A 149 2.29 -9.10 13.35
CA LYS A 149 1.23 -8.52 14.19
C LYS A 149 0.81 -7.14 13.69
N VAL A 150 1.76 -6.32 13.26
CA VAL A 150 1.46 -5.01 12.69
C VAL A 150 0.75 -5.13 11.34
N LEU A 151 1.22 -6.02 10.45
CA LEU A 151 0.55 -6.31 9.18
C LEU A 151 -0.91 -6.72 9.40
N THR A 152 -1.17 -7.66 10.32
CA THR A 152 -2.54 -8.10 10.60
C THR A 152 -3.41 -6.98 11.18
N ARG A 153 -2.87 -6.15 12.09
CA ARG A 153 -3.57 -4.97 12.65
C ARG A 153 -3.84 -3.86 11.62
N THR A 154 -3.08 -3.80 10.53
CA THR A 154 -3.36 -2.84 9.43
C THR A 154 -4.66 -3.17 8.68
N TYR A 155 -5.08 -4.44 8.68
CA TYR A 155 -6.22 -4.92 7.89
C TYR A 155 -7.34 -5.58 8.71
N LEU A 156 -7.14 -5.80 10.02
CA LEU A 156 -8.10 -6.48 10.88
C LEU A 156 -8.38 -5.65 12.14
N SER A 157 -9.66 -5.50 12.46
CA SER A 157 -10.11 -5.00 13.76
C SER A 157 -10.05 -6.12 14.81
N SER A 158 -9.64 -5.80 16.03
CA SER A 158 -9.70 -6.75 17.15
C SER A 158 -11.13 -6.73 17.70
N SER A 159 -11.96 -7.63 17.17
CA SER A 159 -13.40 -7.68 17.45
C SER A 159 -13.77 -8.09 18.89
N LYS A 160 -12.84 -8.05 19.86
CA LYS A 160 -13.04 -8.61 21.21
C LYS A 160 -12.77 -7.65 22.38
N ASP A 161 -12.09 -6.52 22.19
CA ASP A 161 -11.77 -5.61 23.30
C ASP A 161 -12.39 -4.22 23.13
N ILE A 162 -13.60 -4.06 23.69
CA ILE A 162 -14.37 -2.80 23.69
C ILE A 162 -13.58 -1.62 24.31
N LYS A 163 -12.54 -1.89 25.10
CA LYS A 163 -11.71 -0.86 25.75
C LYS A 163 -10.72 -0.15 24.82
N ASN A 164 -10.38 -0.72 23.66
CA ASN A 164 -9.40 -0.15 22.72
C ASN A 164 -10.01 0.22 21.35
N ILE A 165 -11.34 0.32 21.27
CA ILE A 165 -12.08 0.63 20.03
C ILE A 165 -11.52 1.87 19.32
N GLU A 166 -11.24 2.96 20.04
CA GLU A 166 -10.69 4.17 19.42
C GLU A 166 -9.28 3.99 18.83
N GLU A 167 -8.46 3.09 19.37
CA GLU A 167 -7.12 2.83 18.82
C GLU A 167 -7.14 1.94 17.57
N GLU A 168 -8.18 1.12 17.44
CA GLU A 168 -8.32 0.10 16.40
C GLU A 168 -9.13 0.59 15.18
N PHE A 169 -10.14 1.45 15.37
CA PHE A 169 -10.96 2.01 14.29
C PHE A 169 -10.26 3.07 13.42
N ASN A 170 -8.98 3.35 13.69
CA ASN A 170 -8.21 4.37 12.99
C ASN A 170 -7.21 3.81 11.97
N ALA A 171 -7.18 2.51 11.70
CA ALA A 171 -6.31 1.94 10.68
C ALA A 171 -6.85 2.28 9.28
N PRO A 172 -6.12 3.05 8.45
CA PRO A 172 -6.68 3.60 7.21
C PRO A 172 -7.08 2.51 6.21
N LEU A 173 -6.40 1.37 6.19
CA LEU A 173 -6.65 0.31 5.19
C LEU A 173 -7.65 -0.76 5.65
N LEU A 174 -8.27 -0.59 6.83
CA LEU A 174 -9.22 -1.55 7.36
C LEU A 174 -10.44 -1.71 6.43
N GLU A 175 -10.92 -0.61 5.87
CA GLU A 175 -12.11 -0.57 5.00
C GLU A 175 -11.92 -1.34 3.69
N LEU A 176 -10.67 -1.50 3.22
CA LEU A 176 -10.38 -2.25 1.99
C LEU A 176 -10.68 -3.75 2.13
N ASN A 177 -10.80 -4.27 3.35
CA ASN A 177 -11.12 -5.67 3.63
C ASN A 177 -10.25 -6.65 2.81
N LEU A 178 -8.93 -6.43 2.82
CA LEU A 178 -7.97 -7.24 2.05
C LEU A 178 -7.58 -8.54 2.75
N ILE A 179 -7.67 -8.58 4.09
CA ILE A 179 -7.33 -9.73 4.90
C ILE A 179 -8.52 -10.05 5.79
N GLU A 180 -8.85 -11.33 5.88
CA GLU A 180 -9.83 -11.84 6.83
C GLU A 180 -9.19 -12.87 7.77
N LYS A 181 -9.70 -12.93 9.00
CA LYS A 181 -9.32 -13.96 9.96
C LYS A 181 -10.35 -15.08 9.94
N ILE A 182 -9.94 -16.27 9.51
CA ILE A 182 -10.82 -17.44 9.43
C ILE A 182 -10.90 -18.15 10.79
N GLU A 183 -9.74 -18.37 11.42
CA GLU A 183 -9.61 -19.10 12.69
C GLU A 183 -8.51 -18.47 13.55
N SER A 184 -8.28 -19.03 14.75
CA SER A 184 -7.13 -18.63 15.56
C SER A 184 -5.83 -18.88 14.79
N HIS A 185 -4.98 -17.85 14.65
CA HIS A 185 -3.71 -17.88 13.93
C HIS A 185 -3.80 -18.26 12.43
N LYS A 186 -5.00 -18.21 11.83
CA LYS A 186 -5.22 -18.52 10.42
C LYS A 186 -5.96 -17.38 9.72
N TYR A 187 -5.40 -16.92 8.61
CA TYR A 187 -5.84 -15.76 7.86
C TYR A 187 -5.98 -16.10 6.38
N ILE A 188 -6.71 -15.27 5.63
CA ILE A 188 -6.85 -15.37 4.18
C ILE A 188 -6.78 -14.00 3.53
N LEU A 189 -6.16 -13.90 2.35
CA LEU A 189 -6.33 -12.72 1.50
C LEU A 189 -7.67 -12.81 0.75
N ASN A 190 -8.45 -11.75 0.82
CA ASN A 190 -9.74 -11.64 0.15
C ASN A 190 -9.55 -11.29 -1.33
N LYS A 191 -9.07 -12.26 -2.11
CA LYS A 191 -8.90 -12.13 -3.56
C LYS A 191 -10.23 -12.32 -4.28
N ILE A 192 -10.92 -11.21 -4.55
CA ILE A 192 -12.29 -11.18 -5.07
C ILE A 192 -12.42 -10.19 -6.24
N ASN A 193 -13.59 -10.14 -6.88
CA ASN A 193 -13.87 -9.07 -7.83
C ASN A 193 -14.11 -7.77 -7.04
N ARG A 194 -13.44 -6.69 -7.43
CA ARG A 194 -13.50 -5.39 -6.73
C ARG A 194 -13.77 -4.29 -7.74
N SER A 195 -14.56 -3.30 -7.32
CA SER A 195 -14.87 -2.12 -8.13
C SER A 195 -13.81 -1.05 -7.90
N ILE A 196 -12.62 -1.24 -8.47
CA ILE A 196 -11.55 -0.23 -8.37
C ILE A 196 -11.83 0.89 -9.38
N PRO A 197 -11.87 2.17 -8.96
CA PRO A 197 -12.07 3.27 -9.91
C PRO A 197 -10.97 3.29 -10.97
N LEU A 198 -11.35 3.39 -12.25
CA LEU A 198 -10.41 3.33 -13.37
C LEU A 198 -9.34 4.42 -13.29
N ALA A 199 -9.68 5.61 -12.81
CA ALA A 199 -8.73 6.70 -12.61
C ALA A 199 -7.64 6.36 -11.58
N ILE A 200 -8.02 5.70 -10.49
CA ILE A 200 -7.09 5.24 -9.44
C ILE A 200 -6.18 4.14 -10.00
N LEU A 201 -6.75 3.17 -10.72
CA LEU A 201 -5.98 2.13 -11.40
C LEU A 201 -5.01 2.73 -12.43
N GLY A 202 -5.49 3.64 -13.26
CA GLY A 202 -4.70 4.35 -14.27
C GLY A 202 -3.53 5.13 -13.67
N TYR A 203 -3.77 5.84 -12.56
CA TYR A 203 -2.69 6.49 -11.81
C TYR A 203 -1.62 5.48 -11.34
N CYS A 204 -2.03 4.35 -10.76
CA CYS A 204 -1.09 3.33 -10.29
C CYS A 204 -0.25 2.74 -11.44
N ILE A 205 -0.84 2.54 -12.62
CA ILE A 205 -0.14 2.08 -13.83
C ILE A 205 0.88 3.12 -14.31
N LEU A 206 0.51 4.40 -14.36
CA LEU A 206 1.42 5.47 -14.76
C LEU A 206 2.56 5.64 -13.75
N ASP A 207 2.28 5.54 -12.46
CA ASP A 207 3.31 5.57 -11.42
C ASP A 207 4.28 4.37 -11.54
N MET A 208 3.75 3.17 -11.77
CA MET A 208 4.56 1.96 -11.95
C MET A 208 5.46 2.04 -13.20
N THR A 209 4.95 2.55 -14.31
CA THR A 209 5.73 2.72 -15.55
C THR A 209 6.83 3.77 -15.41
N GLN A 210 6.57 4.86 -14.69
CA GLN A 210 7.59 5.87 -14.39
C GLN A 210 8.75 5.28 -13.58
N GLU A 211 8.44 4.57 -12.49
CA GLU A 211 9.44 3.97 -11.60
C GLU A 211 10.32 2.93 -12.32
N GLN A 212 9.77 2.26 -13.34
CA GLN A 212 10.48 1.28 -14.14
C GLN A 212 11.17 1.87 -15.38
N ASN A 213 10.96 3.15 -15.68
CA ASN A 213 11.34 3.79 -16.95
C ASN A 213 10.87 2.97 -18.17
N SER A 214 9.63 2.46 -18.12
CA SER A 214 9.02 1.64 -19.18
C SER A 214 7.81 2.35 -19.80
N THR A 215 7.52 2.04 -21.06
CA THR A 215 6.30 2.48 -21.77
C THR A 215 5.33 1.33 -22.02
N SER A 216 5.63 0.13 -21.55
CA SER A 216 4.80 -1.06 -21.72
C SER A 216 4.92 -1.97 -20.50
N LEU A 217 3.80 -2.51 -20.03
CA LEU A 217 3.73 -3.48 -18.93
C LEU A 217 3.14 -4.80 -19.42
N LYS A 218 3.72 -5.91 -19.00
CA LYS A 218 3.13 -7.24 -19.23
C LYS A 218 1.99 -7.47 -18.26
N LEU A 219 0.91 -8.11 -18.72
CA LEU A 219 -0.24 -8.44 -17.87
C LEU A 219 0.16 -9.23 -16.61
N GLU A 220 1.06 -10.21 -16.75
CA GLU A 220 1.55 -11.02 -15.62
C GLU A 220 2.29 -10.19 -14.57
N GLU A 221 2.90 -9.09 -14.98
CA GLU A 221 3.55 -8.16 -14.06
C GLU A 221 2.50 -7.37 -13.27
N ILE A 222 1.50 -6.82 -13.96
CA ILE A 222 0.39 -6.07 -13.33
C ILE A 222 -0.38 -6.98 -12.36
N LYS A 223 -0.61 -8.24 -12.74
CA LYS A 223 -1.23 -9.26 -11.86
C LYS A 223 -0.42 -9.47 -10.58
N ARG A 224 0.90 -9.60 -10.68
CA ARG A 224 1.77 -9.84 -9.52
C ARG A 224 1.96 -8.60 -8.66
N THR A 225 1.82 -7.40 -9.22
CA THR A 225 1.86 -6.13 -8.49
C THR A 225 0.46 -5.67 -8.13
N ILE A 226 -0.10 -4.69 -8.86
CA ILE A 226 -1.37 -4.01 -8.56
C ILE A 226 -2.50 -5.02 -8.34
N GLY A 227 -2.57 -6.07 -9.16
CA GLY A 227 -3.57 -7.13 -9.02
C GLY A 227 -3.55 -7.80 -7.64
N ASN A 228 -2.37 -8.17 -7.17
CA ASN A 228 -2.22 -8.76 -5.86
C ASN A 228 -2.30 -7.72 -4.73
N TYR A 229 -1.76 -6.51 -4.91
CA TYR A 229 -1.83 -5.43 -3.92
C TYR A 229 -3.27 -5.11 -3.57
N PHE A 230 -4.17 -5.15 -4.57
CA PHE A 230 -5.58 -4.88 -4.38
C PHE A 230 -6.41 -6.14 -4.07
N CYS A 231 -5.79 -7.32 -4.03
CA CYS A 231 -6.48 -8.60 -3.92
C CYS A 231 -7.66 -8.68 -4.91
N ILE A 232 -7.42 -8.36 -6.18
CA ILE A 232 -8.40 -8.47 -7.26
C ILE A 232 -8.18 -9.76 -8.04
N THR A 233 -9.24 -10.42 -8.49
CA THR A 233 -9.09 -11.60 -9.36
C THR A 233 -8.46 -11.20 -10.69
N ASN A 234 -7.73 -12.14 -11.31
CA ASN A 234 -7.07 -11.91 -12.60
C ASN A 234 -8.08 -11.49 -13.68
N LYS A 235 -9.27 -12.12 -13.70
CA LYS A 235 -10.32 -11.79 -14.66
C LYS A 235 -10.85 -10.37 -14.46
N CYS A 236 -11.14 -9.99 -13.22
CA CYS A 236 -11.62 -8.65 -12.90
C CYS A 236 -10.57 -7.58 -13.22
N LEU A 237 -9.29 -7.86 -12.98
CA LEU A 237 -8.20 -6.96 -13.38
C LEU A 237 -8.12 -6.80 -14.90
N GLU A 238 -8.14 -7.90 -15.66
CA GLU A 238 -8.12 -7.86 -17.12
C GLU A 238 -9.29 -7.03 -17.69
N ASP A 239 -10.49 -7.18 -17.11
CA ASP A 239 -11.66 -6.40 -17.50
C ASP A 239 -11.45 -4.91 -17.23
N LEU A 240 -10.94 -4.52 -16.05
CA LEU A 240 -10.63 -3.11 -15.74
C LEU A 240 -9.52 -2.54 -16.64
N LEU A 241 -8.48 -3.31 -16.94
CA LEU A 241 -7.40 -2.88 -17.82
C LEU A 241 -7.91 -2.62 -19.24
N SER A 242 -8.85 -3.44 -19.72
CA SER A 242 -9.48 -3.25 -21.04
C SER A 242 -10.32 -1.97 -21.14
N GLN A 243 -10.81 -1.46 -19.99
CA GLN A 243 -11.62 -0.24 -19.89
C GLN A 243 -10.80 1.04 -19.67
N LEU A 244 -9.48 0.95 -19.42
CA LEU A 244 -8.66 2.14 -19.18
C LEU A 244 -8.65 3.11 -20.36
N ASN A 245 -8.87 2.63 -21.59
CA ASN A 245 -8.98 3.48 -22.77
C ASN A 245 -10.23 4.40 -22.75
N GLU A 246 -11.26 4.07 -21.96
CA GLU A 246 -12.48 4.88 -21.82
C GLU A 246 -12.21 6.18 -21.06
N ILE A 247 -11.21 6.19 -20.17
CA ILE A 247 -10.84 7.37 -19.38
C ILE A 247 -9.71 8.18 -20.03
N SER A 248 -8.84 7.55 -20.82
CA SER A 248 -7.76 8.21 -21.57
C SER A 248 -7.20 7.31 -22.66
N ASP A 249 -6.95 7.86 -23.85
CA ASP A 249 -6.43 7.14 -25.02
C ASP A 249 -4.93 6.78 -24.92
N VAL A 250 -4.27 7.19 -23.83
CA VAL A 250 -2.87 6.84 -23.55
C VAL A 250 -2.71 5.36 -23.22
N PHE A 251 -3.75 4.72 -22.68
CA PHE A 251 -3.74 3.32 -22.28
C PHE A 251 -4.20 2.46 -23.46
N VAL A 252 -3.32 1.58 -23.92
CA VAL A 252 -3.62 0.64 -25.00
C VAL A 252 -3.42 -0.79 -24.49
N TYR A 253 -4.52 -1.45 -24.15
CA TYR A 253 -4.52 -2.85 -23.78
C TYR A 253 -4.59 -3.72 -25.04
N THR A 254 -3.62 -4.61 -25.20
CA THR A 254 -3.51 -5.53 -26.33
C THR A 254 -3.43 -6.96 -25.83
N ASP A 255 -4.26 -7.86 -26.36
CA ASP A 255 -4.17 -9.30 -26.11
C ASP A 255 -4.00 -10.04 -27.45
N HIS A 256 -2.81 -10.62 -27.63
CA HIS A 256 -2.47 -11.42 -28.80
C HIS A 256 -1.88 -12.76 -28.36
N ALA A 257 -2.56 -13.85 -28.70
CA ALA A 257 -2.08 -15.22 -28.55
C ALA A 257 -1.52 -15.57 -27.15
N GLY A 258 -2.10 -14.98 -26.09
CA GLY A 258 -1.73 -15.27 -24.69
C GLY A 258 -0.61 -14.39 -24.13
N THR A 259 -0.11 -13.40 -24.89
CA THR A 259 0.79 -12.37 -24.37
C THR A 259 0.08 -11.03 -24.36
N ALA A 260 -0.63 -10.76 -23.26
CA ALA A 260 -1.30 -9.48 -23.07
C ALA A 260 -0.35 -8.41 -22.50
N THR A 261 -0.42 -7.21 -23.07
CA THR A 261 0.36 -6.04 -22.65
C THR A 261 -0.51 -4.80 -22.52
N LEU A 262 -0.08 -3.87 -21.69
CA LEU A 262 -0.64 -2.53 -21.58
C LEU A 262 0.43 -1.52 -21.96
N ASP A 263 0.25 -0.89 -23.12
CA ASP A 263 1.15 0.14 -23.63
C ASP A 263 0.67 1.52 -23.19
N ILE A 264 1.64 2.38 -22.83
CA ILE A 264 1.43 3.74 -22.36
C ILE A 264 2.04 4.71 -23.36
N LYS A 265 1.20 5.40 -24.13
CA LYS A 265 1.65 6.36 -25.16
C LYS A 265 2.34 7.58 -24.57
N GLN A 266 1.86 8.03 -23.41
CA GLN A 266 2.33 9.23 -22.75
C GLN A 266 2.16 9.09 -21.23
N ASN A 267 3.19 9.47 -20.48
CA ASN A 267 3.17 9.49 -19.03
C ASN A 267 3.79 10.81 -18.54
N THR A 268 2.95 11.78 -18.21
CA THR A 268 3.38 13.06 -17.63
C THR A 268 2.80 13.25 -16.24
N ILE A 269 3.34 14.20 -15.48
CA ILE A 269 2.83 14.55 -14.14
C ILE A 269 1.40 15.07 -14.27
N GLU A 270 1.15 15.95 -15.25
CA GLU A 270 -0.14 16.60 -15.47
C GLU A 270 -1.25 15.59 -15.75
N LEU A 271 -0.97 14.56 -16.57
CA LEU A 271 -1.94 13.51 -16.86
C LEU A 271 -2.32 12.70 -15.61
N ARG A 272 -1.33 12.38 -14.76
CA ARG A 272 -1.58 11.67 -13.50
C ARG A 272 -2.42 12.50 -12.55
N GLU A 273 -2.12 13.79 -12.45
CA GLU A 273 -2.93 14.71 -11.66
C GLU A 273 -4.35 14.84 -12.22
N GLU A 274 -4.51 14.95 -13.54
CA GLU A 274 -5.81 15.06 -14.20
C GLU A 274 -6.69 13.83 -13.92
N LEU A 275 -6.13 12.63 -14.00
CA LEU A 275 -6.85 11.39 -13.68
C LEU A 275 -7.39 11.44 -12.24
N LEU A 276 -6.56 11.83 -11.28
CA LEU A 276 -6.98 11.94 -9.88
C LEU A 276 -8.00 13.07 -9.70
N LYS A 277 -7.74 14.28 -10.21
CA LYS A 277 -8.68 15.42 -10.14
C LYS A 277 -10.07 15.03 -10.65
N LYS A 278 -10.15 14.40 -11.82
CA LYS A 278 -11.42 13.93 -12.41
C LYS A 278 -12.16 12.92 -11.50
N TYR A 279 -11.43 12.10 -10.76
CA TYR A 279 -12.03 11.16 -9.82
C TYR A 279 -12.58 11.86 -8.57
N TYR A 280 -11.78 12.72 -7.93
CA TYR A 280 -12.17 13.41 -6.70
C TYR A 280 -13.21 14.52 -6.94
N ASP A 281 -13.24 15.14 -8.12
CA ASP A 281 -14.32 16.10 -8.47
C ASP A 281 -15.69 15.41 -8.62
N ALA A 282 -15.71 14.10 -8.85
CA ALA A 282 -16.92 13.31 -9.08
C ALA A 282 -17.43 12.57 -7.83
N ASN A 283 -16.68 12.55 -6.72
CA ASN A 283 -16.97 11.77 -5.51
C ASN A 283 -16.70 12.58 -4.24
#